data_AF-J7L7P4-F1
#
_entry.id   AF-J7L7P4-F1
#
_cell.length_a   1.000
_cell.length_b   1.000
_cell.length_c   1.000
_cell.angle_alpha   90.00
_cell.angle_beta   90.00
_cell.angle_gamma   90.00
#
_symmetry.space_group_name_H-M   'P 1'
#
loop_
_entity.id
_entity.type
_entity.pdbx_description
1 polymer ?
#
loop_
_entity_poly.entity_id
_entity_poly.type
_entity_poly.pdbx_seq_one_letter_code
_entity_poly.pdbx_strand_id
1 'polypeptide(L)'
;MFTTSPARIMVLTCSTRPGSLGPAIADWFTVTVSPLAARLGVELRSLSLAELALPFLDEEEHPSSGIYRRPHTKRWSELVDAVDGFIVVTPEYNYGMPAPLKNALDYLGREWAWKPMGFISYGNTSAGTRSVQHTKEVATTLRLVPLGATVALRLQDAIVGGRVRRSPRHDAAAEGVLREAVRVSRALRPLREALREGSVEGPVPGSHTRVMTPDDAGEVTVLQRCCWVDEAVDNDSLALAPLRESVDEVACWLDRWTTTGLWRGGRLIAMVRVRREGRIGRIGRLAVVPDMRGAGIGRWLLRRAEGDLGAGCDRIELSTGAGSARNIGLYRSEGFVIDAEEDEVVHLGKALPGDLPTTPALGVG
;
A
#
# COMPACT_ATOMS: atom_id res chain seq x y z
N MET A 1 -12.66 9.62 1.55
CA MET A 1 -12.44 8.98 2.86
C MET A 1 -11.35 7.96 2.59
N PHE A 2 -10.18 8.08 3.24
CA PHE A 2 -9.05 7.19 2.97
C PHE A 2 -9.14 6.00 3.95
N THR A 3 -8.76 4.81 3.49
CA THR A 3 -8.54 3.55 4.23
C THR A 3 -8.25 3.69 5.72
N THR A 4 -8.61 2.70 6.54
CA THR A 4 -8.33 2.72 7.99
C THR A 4 -6.86 2.44 8.35
N SER A 5 -6.00 2.01 7.41
CA SER A 5 -4.57 1.81 7.71
C SER A 5 -3.91 3.13 8.14
N PRO A 6 -3.20 3.15 9.28
CA PRO A 6 -2.39 4.31 9.66
C PRO A 6 -1.24 4.50 8.66
N ALA A 7 -0.99 5.75 8.25
CA ALA A 7 0.17 6.06 7.43
C ALA A 7 1.44 5.88 8.28
N ARG A 8 2.48 5.29 7.70
CA ARG A 8 3.75 5.05 8.39
C ARG A 8 4.82 6.02 7.91
N ILE A 9 5.38 6.84 8.80
CA ILE A 9 6.40 7.83 8.44
C ILE A 9 7.71 7.50 9.16
N MET A 10 8.79 7.34 8.40
CA MET A 10 10.11 7.08 8.95
C MET A 10 10.82 8.39 9.29
N VAL A 11 11.23 8.55 10.55
CA VAL A 11 12.18 9.58 10.99
C VAL A 11 13.59 9.02 10.83
N LEU A 12 14.27 9.42 9.76
CA LEU A 12 15.57 8.86 9.36
C LEU A 12 16.71 9.77 9.83
N THR A 13 17.54 9.29 10.76
CA THR A 13 18.75 10.01 11.21
C THR A 13 19.93 9.68 10.31
N CYS A 14 20.48 10.71 9.65
CA CYS A 14 21.38 10.50 8.51
C CYS A 14 22.87 10.63 8.82
N SER A 15 23.23 10.99 10.05
CA SER A 15 24.64 11.09 10.46
C SER A 15 25.10 9.79 11.12
N THR A 16 26.21 9.24 10.64
CA THR A 16 26.92 8.13 11.30
C THR A 16 28.09 8.59 12.19
N ARG A 17 28.36 9.90 12.23
CA ARG A 17 29.46 10.46 13.04
C ARG A 17 29.20 10.22 14.53
N PRO A 18 30.16 9.63 15.27
CA PRO A 18 30.07 9.53 16.73
C PRO A 18 29.83 10.90 17.37
N GLY A 19 28.90 10.95 18.34
CA GLY A 19 28.52 12.19 19.03
C GLY A 19 27.81 13.23 18.14
N SER A 20 27.25 12.82 16.99
CA SER A 20 26.45 13.75 16.18
C SER A 20 25.16 14.16 16.89
N LEU A 21 24.66 15.35 16.56
CA LEU A 21 23.42 15.89 17.14
C LEU A 21 22.14 15.31 16.50
N GLY A 22 22.28 14.51 15.44
CA GLY A 22 21.15 13.93 14.70
C GLY A 22 20.16 13.18 15.60
N PRO A 23 20.61 12.24 16.45
CA PRO A 23 19.74 11.54 17.39
C PRO A 23 18.96 12.48 18.31
N ALA A 24 19.63 13.46 18.94
CA ALA A 24 18.96 14.43 19.82
C ALA A 24 17.92 15.29 19.10
N ILE A 25 18.14 15.61 17.82
CA ILE A 25 17.19 16.35 16.98
C ILE A 25 16.01 15.45 16.57
N ALA A 26 16.27 14.19 16.21
CA ALA A 26 15.23 13.22 15.89
C ALA A 26 14.33 12.92 17.09
N ASP A 27 14.91 12.82 18.29
CA ASP A 27 14.18 12.64 19.54
C ASP A 27 13.31 13.86 19.85
N TRP A 28 13.86 15.07 19.75
CA TRP A 28 13.09 16.30 19.91
C TRP A 28 11.91 16.33 18.94
N PHE A 29 12.13 16.03 17.66
CA PHE A 29 11.08 16.02 16.66
C PHE A 29 9.98 15.03 17.04
N THR A 30 10.33 13.76 17.29
CA THR A 30 9.39 12.69 17.63
C THR A 30 8.57 13.02 18.87
N VAL A 31 9.20 13.51 19.94
CA VAL A 31 8.50 13.94 21.16
C VAL A 31 7.54 15.08 20.87
N THR A 32 7.98 16.08 20.11
CA THR A 32 7.19 17.28 19.79
C THR A 32 5.95 16.92 18.97
N VAL A 33 6.08 16.05 17.97
CA VAL A 33 4.97 15.74 17.05
C VAL A 33 4.10 14.56 17.50
N SER A 34 4.48 13.81 18.53
CA SER A 34 3.73 12.65 19.04
C SER A 34 2.23 12.91 19.26
N PRO A 35 1.79 14.00 19.92
CA PRO A 35 0.36 14.28 20.10
C PRO A 35 -0.39 14.49 18.77
N LEU A 36 0.28 15.12 17.80
CA LEU A 36 -0.26 15.34 16.46
C LEU A 36 -0.31 14.02 15.68
N ALA A 37 0.74 13.18 15.76
CA ALA A 37 0.77 11.88 15.09
C ALA A 37 -0.38 10.97 15.55
N ALA A 38 -0.63 10.92 16.87
CA ALA A 38 -1.77 10.18 17.43
C ALA A 38 -3.11 10.68 16.89
N ARG A 39 -3.34 12.00 16.90
CA ARG A 39 -4.57 12.61 16.37
C ARG A 39 -4.75 12.41 14.86
N LEU A 40 -3.64 12.32 14.11
CA LEU A 40 -3.68 12.05 12.68
C LEU A 40 -3.80 10.55 12.34
N GLY A 41 -3.66 9.65 13.32
CA GLY A 41 -3.62 8.20 13.07
C GLY A 41 -2.38 7.79 12.27
N VAL A 42 -1.20 8.23 12.70
CA VAL A 42 0.08 8.04 11.99
C VAL A 42 1.05 7.31 12.89
N GLU A 43 1.71 6.30 12.35
CA GLU A 43 2.79 5.57 13.01
C GLU A 43 4.13 6.23 12.66
N LEU A 44 4.88 6.66 13.67
CA LEU A 44 6.25 7.16 13.49
C LEU A 44 7.24 6.03 13.75
N ARG A 45 8.16 5.81 12.81
CA ARG A 45 9.25 4.83 12.94
C ARG A 45 10.59 5.55 12.94
N SER A 46 11.37 5.40 14.01
CA SER A 46 12.73 5.95 14.06
C SER A 46 13.73 4.94 13.51
N LEU A 47 14.66 5.42 12.67
CA LEU A 47 15.80 4.62 12.21
C LEU A 47 17.05 5.50 12.10
N SER A 48 18.18 5.01 12.58
CA SER A 48 19.49 5.63 12.38
C SER A 48 20.28 4.89 11.31
N LEU A 49 20.87 5.64 10.35
CA LEU A 49 21.80 5.04 9.39
C LEU A 49 23.07 4.50 10.07
N ALA A 50 23.41 4.99 11.26
CA ALA A 50 24.52 4.45 12.05
C ALA A 50 24.21 3.04 12.56
N GLU A 51 22.96 2.79 12.95
CA GLU A 51 22.48 1.49 13.44
C GLU A 51 22.22 0.51 12.29
N LEU A 52 21.74 1.03 11.15
CA LEU A 52 21.57 0.22 9.94
C LEU A 52 22.91 -0.30 9.43
N ALA A 53 23.99 0.47 9.63
CA ALA A 53 25.38 0.09 9.35
C ALA A 53 25.58 -0.46 7.92
N LEU A 54 24.98 0.20 6.93
CA LEU A 54 25.18 -0.16 5.52
C LEU A 54 26.67 -0.03 5.15
N PRO A 55 27.29 -1.05 4.51
CA PRO A 55 28.56 -0.87 3.84
C PRO A 55 28.40 0.14 2.69
N PHE A 56 29.50 0.59 2.09
CA PHE A 56 29.38 1.26 0.80
C PHE A 56 28.77 0.28 -0.22
N LEU A 57 27.91 0.79 -1.11
CA LEU A 57 27.18 0.01 -2.10
C LEU A 57 28.01 -1.17 -2.66
N ASP A 58 27.57 -2.38 -2.34
CA ASP A 58 28.28 -3.66 -2.57
C ASP A 58 27.37 -4.75 -3.19
N GLU A 59 26.25 -4.32 -3.78
CA GLU A 59 25.39 -5.17 -4.62
C GLU A 59 25.99 -5.28 -6.03
N GLU A 60 25.90 -6.48 -6.62
CA GLU A 60 26.33 -6.72 -8.01
C GLU A 60 25.32 -6.16 -9.02
N GLU A 61 24.04 -6.27 -8.69
CA GLU A 61 22.94 -5.86 -9.55
C GLU A 61 22.64 -4.37 -9.37
N HIS A 62 22.20 -3.71 -10.45
CA HIS A 62 21.75 -2.33 -10.36
C HIS A 62 20.45 -2.23 -9.54
N PRO A 63 20.29 -1.25 -8.63
CA PRO A 63 19.11 -1.13 -7.76
C PRO A 63 17.75 -1.10 -8.47
N SER A 64 17.72 -0.67 -9.74
CA SER A 64 16.49 -0.66 -10.56
C SER A 64 15.97 -2.05 -10.93
N SER A 65 16.79 -3.11 -10.81
CA SER A 65 16.34 -4.49 -11.03
C SER A 65 15.44 -4.98 -9.90
N GLY A 66 15.55 -4.40 -8.70
CA GLY A 66 14.90 -4.89 -7.49
C GLY A 66 15.45 -6.25 -6.99
N ILE A 67 16.55 -6.73 -7.57
CA ILE A 67 17.20 -7.98 -7.19
C ILE A 67 18.31 -7.66 -6.19
N TYR A 68 18.07 -8.00 -4.92
CA TYR A 68 19.05 -7.78 -3.84
C TYR A 68 19.59 -9.12 -3.35
N ARG A 69 20.92 -9.27 -3.32
CA ARG A 69 21.55 -10.51 -2.87
C ARG A 69 21.96 -10.43 -1.42
N ARG A 70 22.37 -9.25 -0.94
CA ARG A 70 22.92 -9.08 0.40
C ARG A 70 21.81 -9.01 1.47
N PRO A 71 22.01 -9.63 2.65
CA PRO A 71 21.05 -9.54 3.74
C PRO A 71 20.76 -8.11 4.22
N HIS A 72 21.77 -7.23 4.27
CA HIS A 72 21.57 -5.83 4.70
C HIS A 72 20.73 -5.04 3.69
N THR A 73 20.90 -5.28 2.39
CA THR A 73 20.09 -4.62 1.36
C THR A 73 18.66 -5.09 1.39
N LYS A 74 18.41 -6.40 1.54
CA LYS A 74 17.05 -6.94 1.69
C LYS A 74 16.35 -6.33 2.90
N ARG A 75 17.03 -6.29 4.06
CA ARG A 75 16.52 -5.63 5.27
C ARG A 75 16.23 -4.14 5.01
N TRP A 76 17.10 -3.44 4.28
CA TRP A 76 16.88 -2.03 3.98
C TRP A 76 15.70 -1.81 3.04
N SER A 77 15.58 -2.63 1.99
CA SER A 77 14.45 -2.66 1.06
C SER A 77 13.13 -2.87 1.81
N GLU A 78 13.05 -3.88 2.69
CA GLU A 78 11.87 -4.16 3.51
C GLU A 78 11.48 -2.97 4.41
N LEU A 79 12.45 -2.34 5.07
CA LEU A 79 12.22 -1.18 5.94
C LEU A 79 11.70 0.04 5.15
N VAL A 80 12.26 0.29 3.98
CA VAL A 80 11.85 1.39 3.10
C VAL A 80 10.49 1.11 2.49
N ASP A 81 10.24 -0.11 2.00
CA ASP A 81 8.97 -0.50 1.38
C ASP A 81 7.80 -0.40 2.37
N ALA A 82 8.03 -0.79 3.62
CA ALA A 82 7.02 -0.79 4.68
C ALA A 82 6.52 0.61 5.11
N VAL A 83 7.19 1.69 4.72
CA VAL A 83 6.81 3.07 5.10
C VAL A 83 6.23 3.87 3.94
N ASP A 84 5.39 4.84 4.27
CA ASP A 84 4.65 5.68 3.34
C ASP A 84 5.25 7.08 3.14
N GLY A 85 6.41 7.36 3.74
CA GLY A 85 7.06 8.67 3.71
C GLY A 85 8.23 8.78 4.68
N PHE A 86 9.02 9.85 4.53
CA PHE A 86 10.24 10.09 5.29
C PHE A 86 10.26 11.50 5.88
N ILE A 87 10.86 11.62 7.06
CA ILE A 87 11.32 12.87 7.65
C ILE A 87 12.82 12.69 7.92
N VAL A 88 13.63 13.33 7.08
CA VAL A 88 15.08 13.17 7.03
C VAL A 88 15.73 14.17 7.96
N VAL A 89 16.43 13.67 8.98
CA VAL A 89 17.22 14.46 9.93
C VAL A 89 18.67 14.46 9.47
N THR A 90 19.08 15.55 8.82
CA THR A 90 20.36 15.60 8.09
C THR A 90 21.26 16.75 8.53
N PRO A 91 22.54 16.49 8.88
CA PRO A 91 23.55 17.54 8.95
C PRO A 91 23.93 18.02 7.55
N GLU A 92 24.61 19.16 7.49
CA GLU A 92 25.44 19.53 6.34
C GLU A 92 26.91 19.23 6.61
N TYR A 93 27.52 18.49 5.67
CA TYR A 93 28.96 18.22 5.66
C TYR A 93 29.56 18.76 4.37
N ASN A 94 30.57 19.63 4.49
CA ASN A 94 31.32 20.20 3.37
C ASN A 94 30.41 20.70 2.22
N TYR A 95 29.42 21.54 2.54
CA TYR A 95 28.47 22.12 1.58
C TYR A 95 27.41 21.15 1.01
N GLY A 96 27.35 19.90 1.46
CA GLY A 96 26.47 18.89 0.85
C GLY A 96 25.81 17.95 1.85
N MET A 97 25.10 16.98 1.28
CA MET A 97 24.49 15.89 2.03
C MET A 97 25.56 14.95 2.61
N PRO A 98 25.27 14.25 3.71
CA PRO A 98 26.17 13.23 4.24
C PRO A 98 26.33 12.05 3.28
N ALA A 99 27.55 11.55 3.13
CA ALA A 99 27.82 10.33 2.35
C ALA A 99 26.94 9.13 2.76
N PRO A 100 26.66 8.87 4.06
CA PRO A 100 25.75 7.80 4.45
C PRO A 100 24.33 7.94 3.90
N LEU A 101 23.80 9.17 3.80
CA LEU A 101 22.46 9.42 3.23
C LEU A 101 22.47 9.10 1.73
N LYS A 102 23.48 9.58 1.01
CA LYS A 102 23.63 9.27 -0.42
C LYS A 102 23.74 7.76 -0.65
N ASN A 103 24.59 7.09 0.12
CA ASN A 103 24.79 5.66 0.05
C ASN A 103 23.48 4.90 0.32
N ALA A 104 22.73 5.26 1.37
CA ALA A 104 21.44 4.65 1.67
C ALA A 104 20.40 4.82 0.55
N LEU A 105 20.38 5.97 -0.11
CA LEU A 105 19.50 6.22 -1.28
C LEU A 105 19.93 5.38 -2.49
N ASP A 106 21.23 5.21 -2.71
CA ASP A 106 21.79 4.46 -3.84
C ASP A 106 21.57 2.94 -3.78
N TYR A 107 21.29 2.37 -2.61
CA TYR A 107 21.05 0.93 -2.49
C TYR A 107 19.74 0.45 -3.13
N LEU A 108 18.74 1.31 -3.25
CA LEU A 108 17.37 0.92 -3.59
C LEU A 108 16.82 1.71 -4.78
N GLY A 109 15.74 1.22 -5.37
CA GLY A 109 15.15 1.79 -6.58
C GLY A 109 13.68 2.09 -6.41
N ARG A 110 12.83 1.11 -6.73
CA ARG A 110 11.37 1.26 -6.79
C ARG A 110 10.74 1.64 -5.46
N GLU A 111 11.35 1.23 -4.35
CA GLU A 111 10.87 1.42 -2.98
C GLU A 111 10.73 2.89 -2.60
N TRP A 112 11.48 3.77 -3.26
CA TRP A 112 11.47 5.20 -3.03
C TRP A 112 10.27 5.92 -3.65
N ALA A 113 9.71 5.37 -4.74
CA ALA A 113 8.81 6.10 -5.61
C ALA A 113 7.53 6.55 -4.89
N TRP A 114 7.14 7.81 -5.15
CA TRP A 114 5.91 8.45 -4.67
C TRP A 114 5.75 8.54 -3.15
N LYS A 115 6.86 8.45 -2.42
CA LYS A 115 6.92 8.70 -0.97
C LYS A 115 7.32 10.16 -0.71
N PRO A 116 6.58 10.92 0.12
CA PRO A 116 7.01 12.25 0.52
C PRO A 116 8.30 12.20 1.35
N MET A 117 9.13 13.22 1.22
CA MET A 117 10.35 13.40 1.98
C MET A 117 10.41 14.82 2.59
N GLY A 118 10.15 14.91 3.89
CA GLY A 118 10.34 16.11 4.69
C GLY A 118 11.76 16.20 5.23
N PHE A 119 12.20 17.42 5.59
CA PHE A 119 13.57 17.66 6.04
C PHE A 119 13.64 18.41 7.37
N ILE A 120 14.53 17.94 8.23
CA ILE A 120 15.03 18.60 9.43
C ILE A 120 16.53 18.72 9.26
N SER A 121 16.99 19.86 8.76
CA SER A 121 18.40 20.11 8.53
C SER A 121 19.06 20.80 9.70
N TYR A 122 20.33 20.54 9.91
CA TYR A 122 21.11 21.26 10.91
C TYR A 122 22.54 21.53 10.46
N GLY A 123 23.08 22.65 10.91
CA GLY A 123 24.42 23.09 10.55
C GLY A 123 24.70 24.47 11.12
N ASN A 124 25.86 25.04 10.80
CA ASN A 124 26.19 26.38 11.27
C ASN A 124 25.64 27.44 10.30
N THR A 125 26.44 27.90 9.33
CA THR A 125 26.13 29.03 8.45
C THR A 125 24.79 28.93 7.71
N SER A 126 24.46 27.77 7.15
CA SER A 126 23.28 27.53 6.32
C SER A 126 22.11 26.88 7.07
N ALA A 127 22.26 26.57 8.36
CA ALA A 127 21.35 25.68 9.11
C ALA A 127 21.11 24.31 8.42
N GLY A 128 22.06 23.86 7.59
CA GLY A 128 21.99 22.61 6.85
C GLY A 128 21.18 22.64 5.55
N THR A 129 20.72 23.82 5.12
CA THR A 129 19.84 23.94 3.94
C THR A 129 20.50 23.53 2.63
N ARG A 130 21.84 23.55 2.50
CA ARG A 130 22.53 23.10 1.29
C ARG A 130 22.54 21.58 1.19
N SER A 131 22.65 20.89 2.33
CA SER A 131 22.41 19.44 2.39
C SER A 131 21.02 19.10 1.85
N VAL A 132 19.99 19.87 2.19
CA VAL A 132 18.63 19.63 1.70
C VAL A 132 18.57 19.80 0.18
N GLN A 133 19.16 20.86 -0.38
CA GLN A 133 19.14 21.06 -1.83
C GLN A 133 19.86 19.94 -2.58
N HIS A 134 21.03 19.53 -2.11
CA HIS A 134 21.76 18.41 -2.70
C HIS A 134 20.96 17.10 -2.60
N THR A 135 20.33 16.81 -1.45
CA THR A 135 19.47 15.62 -1.31
C THR A 135 18.26 15.67 -2.23
N LYS A 136 17.68 16.84 -2.49
CA LYS A 136 16.52 16.98 -3.38
C LYS A 136 16.82 16.53 -4.81
N GLU A 137 18.00 16.81 -5.35
CA GLU A 137 18.43 16.37 -6.69
C GLU A 137 18.40 14.84 -6.82
N VAL A 138 18.91 14.13 -5.80
CA VAL A 138 18.89 12.66 -5.75
C VAL A 138 17.47 12.14 -5.52
N ALA A 139 16.74 12.74 -4.56
CA ALA A 139 15.39 12.33 -4.20
C ALA A 139 14.44 12.38 -5.39
N THR A 140 14.45 13.47 -6.18
CA THR A 140 13.56 13.59 -7.34
C THR A 140 13.87 12.56 -8.43
N THR A 141 15.15 12.17 -8.58
CA THR A 141 15.57 11.12 -9.52
C THR A 141 15.00 9.76 -9.13
N LEU A 142 14.87 9.49 -7.82
CA LEU A 142 14.26 8.29 -7.26
C LEU A 142 12.73 8.37 -7.16
N ARG A 143 12.12 9.43 -7.72
CA ARG A 143 10.66 9.72 -7.63
C ARG A 143 10.15 9.88 -6.20
N LEU A 144 11.02 10.23 -5.25
CA LEU A 144 10.58 10.79 -3.96
C LEU A 144 9.98 12.18 -4.20
N VAL A 145 9.12 12.61 -3.29
CA VAL A 145 8.44 13.91 -3.37
C VAL A 145 8.89 14.81 -2.22
N PRO A 146 9.92 15.66 -2.42
CA PRO A 146 10.36 16.60 -1.41
C PRO A 146 9.24 17.55 -0.97
N LEU A 147 9.12 17.78 0.33
CA LEU A 147 8.10 18.68 0.89
C LEU A 147 8.53 20.16 0.82
N GLY A 148 7.54 21.04 0.86
CA GLY A 148 7.75 22.49 0.99
C GLY A 148 8.09 22.89 2.42
N ALA A 149 7.36 22.38 3.42
CA ALA A 149 7.67 22.58 4.83
C ALA A 149 9.00 21.94 5.20
N THR A 150 9.84 22.69 5.93
CA THR A 150 11.13 22.24 6.44
C THR A 150 11.39 22.80 7.82
N VAL A 151 12.26 22.11 8.57
CA VAL A 151 12.89 22.65 9.78
C VAL A 151 14.37 22.84 9.49
N ALA A 152 14.90 24.04 9.73
CA ALA A 152 16.32 24.33 9.56
C ALA A 152 16.88 24.87 10.89
N LEU A 153 17.78 24.12 11.52
CA LEU A 153 18.33 24.40 12.83
C LEU A 153 19.77 24.90 12.71
N ARG A 154 19.96 26.20 12.93
CA ARG A 154 21.29 26.77 13.08
C ARG A 154 21.82 26.42 14.47
N LEU A 155 22.93 25.67 14.53
CA LEU A 155 23.39 25.02 15.76
C LEU A 155 23.59 26.01 16.93
N GLN A 156 24.25 27.14 16.70
CA GLN A 156 24.48 28.17 17.72
C GLN A 156 23.18 28.77 18.31
N ASP A 157 22.11 28.78 17.52
CA ASP A 157 20.85 29.43 17.89
C ASP A 157 19.84 28.41 18.44
N ALA A 158 19.93 27.15 17.99
CA ALA A 158 18.95 26.12 18.25
C ALA A 158 19.39 25.05 19.25
N ILE A 159 20.69 24.95 19.60
CA ILE A 159 21.20 23.88 20.47
C ILE A 159 21.75 24.44 21.78
N VAL A 160 21.38 23.83 22.91
CA VAL A 160 21.88 24.13 24.26
C VAL A 160 22.09 22.82 25.00
N GLY A 161 23.30 22.59 25.54
CA GLY A 161 23.60 21.35 26.27
C GLY A 161 23.38 20.07 25.45
N GLY A 162 23.66 20.12 24.14
CA GLY A 162 23.46 18.98 23.23
C GLY A 162 22.00 18.68 22.87
N ARG A 163 21.05 19.53 23.28
CA ARG A 163 19.62 19.35 23.02
C ARG A 163 19.05 20.53 22.23
N VAL A 164 17.97 20.27 21.50
CA VAL A 164 17.22 21.34 20.83
C VAL A 164 16.59 22.25 21.88
N ARG A 165 16.86 23.55 21.77
CA ARG A 165 16.28 24.61 22.58
C ARG A 165 14.78 24.65 22.31
N ARG A 166 13.98 24.57 23.38
CA ARG A 166 12.51 24.73 23.29
C ARG A 166 12.15 26.04 22.60
N SER A 167 11.27 25.97 21.62
CA SER A 167 10.92 27.12 20.79
C SER A 167 9.56 26.86 20.14
N PRO A 168 8.52 27.66 20.44
CA PRO A 168 7.22 27.51 19.81
C PRO A 168 7.28 27.57 18.27
N ARG A 169 8.24 28.33 17.74
CA ARG A 169 8.49 28.42 16.30
C ARG A 169 9.03 27.11 15.72
N HIS A 170 9.99 26.46 16.38
CA HIS A 170 10.51 25.17 15.92
C HIS A 170 9.46 24.08 16.07
N ASP A 171 8.69 24.10 17.16
CA ASP A 171 7.65 23.12 17.42
C ASP A 171 6.53 23.22 16.37
N ALA A 172 6.07 24.44 16.05
CA ALA A 172 5.10 24.67 14.97
C ALA A 172 5.63 24.25 13.58
N ALA A 173 6.92 24.46 13.30
CA ALA A 173 7.54 24.02 12.06
C ALA A 173 7.63 22.49 11.97
N ALA A 174 7.99 21.81 13.06
CA ALA A 174 8.00 20.35 13.15
C ALA A 174 6.61 19.76 12.89
N GLU A 175 5.58 20.32 13.53
CA GLU A 175 4.19 19.94 13.26
C GLU A 175 3.80 20.19 11.79
N GLY A 176 4.22 21.32 11.21
CA GLY A 176 3.99 21.65 9.81
C GLY A 176 4.54 20.60 8.85
N VAL A 177 5.79 20.16 9.07
CA VAL A 177 6.43 19.08 8.31
C VAL A 177 5.62 17.79 8.41
N LEU A 178 5.21 17.37 9.61
CA LEU A 178 4.42 16.15 9.77
C LEU A 178 3.05 16.25 9.06
N ARG A 179 2.33 17.36 9.21
CA ARG A 179 1.02 17.56 8.56
C ARG A 179 1.14 17.45 7.04
N GLU A 180 2.16 18.08 6.47
CA GLU A 180 2.39 18.04 5.03
C GLU A 180 2.79 16.62 4.57
N ALA A 181 3.71 15.96 5.29
CA ALA A 181 4.12 14.59 5.00
C ALA A 181 2.93 13.64 4.96
N VAL A 182 2.05 13.70 5.96
CA VAL A 182 0.85 12.85 6.06
C VAL A 182 -0.14 13.15 4.93
N ARG A 183 -0.37 14.44 4.63
CA ARG A 183 -1.27 14.87 3.56
C ARG A 183 -0.79 14.37 2.19
N VAL A 184 0.48 14.58 1.87
CA VAL A 184 1.08 14.15 0.59
C VAL A 184 1.14 12.62 0.51
N SER A 185 1.50 11.96 1.61
CA SER A 185 1.54 10.51 1.70
C SER A 185 0.19 9.87 1.34
N ARG A 186 -0.91 10.39 1.92
CA ARG A 186 -2.28 9.94 1.62
C ARG A 186 -2.68 10.23 0.17
N ALA A 187 -2.37 11.43 -0.32
CA ALA A 187 -2.70 11.83 -1.70
C ALA A 187 -2.00 10.95 -2.75
N LEU A 188 -0.75 10.56 -2.50
CA LEU A 188 0.06 9.77 -3.43
C LEU A 188 -0.05 8.26 -3.23
N ARG A 189 -0.83 7.80 -2.24
CA ARG A 189 -1.03 6.38 -1.97
C ARG A 189 -1.47 5.57 -3.20
N PRO A 190 -2.41 6.04 -4.05
CA PRO A 190 -2.83 5.28 -5.22
C PRO A 190 -1.69 5.00 -6.21
N LEU A 191 -0.72 5.91 -6.33
CA LEU A 191 0.46 5.69 -7.18
C LEU A 191 1.40 4.64 -6.60
N ARG A 192 1.52 4.57 -5.26
CA ARG A 192 2.32 3.54 -4.59
C ARG A 192 1.66 2.17 -4.67
N GLU A 193 0.35 2.10 -4.44
CA GLU A 193 -0.41 0.84 -4.51
C GLU A 193 -0.39 0.23 -5.91
N ALA A 194 -0.49 1.06 -6.95
CA ALA A 194 -0.41 0.61 -8.34
C ALA A 194 0.94 -0.02 -8.71
N LEU A 195 2.02 0.36 -8.03
CA LEU A 195 3.38 -0.16 -8.24
C LEU A 195 3.73 -1.35 -7.35
N ARG A 196 2.83 -1.79 -6.45
CA ARG A 196 3.10 -2.95 -5.61
C ARG A 196 3.21 -4.21 -6.45
N GLU A 197 4.06 -5.12 -5.98
CA GLU A 197 4.18 -6.45 -6.58
C GLU A 197 2.83 -7.17 -6.55
N GLY A 198 2.46 -7.82 -7.66
CA GLY A 198 1.15 -8.44 -7.85
C GLY A 198 0.02 -7.49 -8.25
N SER A 199 0.28 -6.17 -8.36
CA SER A 199 -0.66 -5.23 -9.00
C SER A 199 -0.75 -5.53 -10.49
N VAL A 200 -1.98 -5.66 -11.00
CA VAL A 200 -2.26 -5.94 -12.42
C VAL A 200 -3.14 -4.83 -12.95
N GLU A 201 -2.82 -4.32 -14.14
CA GLU A 201 -3.65 -3.32 -14.81
C GLU A 201 -5.05 -3.88 -15.09
N GLY A 202 -6.07 -3.10 -14.74
CA GLY A 202 -7.46 -3.47 -14.92
C GLY A 202 -8.01 -3.13 -16.31
N PRO A 203 -9.26 -3.52 -16.60
CA PRO A 203 -9.88 -3.34 -17.91
C PRO A 203 -10.27 -1.89 -18.21
N VAL A 204 -10.16 -0.99 -17.23
CA VAL A 204 -10.48 0.44 -17.37
C VAL A 204 -9.19 1.25 -17.22
N PRO A 205 -8.94 2.27 -18.06
CA PRO A 205 -7.74 3.10 -17.97
C PRO A 205 -7.52 3.67 -16.56
N GLY A 206 -6.29 3.48 -16.05
CA GLY A 206 -5.88 3.92 -14.71
C GLY A 206 -6.44 3.08 -13.57
N SER A 207 -7.02 1.91 -13.87
CA SER A 207 -7.42 0.94 -12.84
C SER A 207 -6.34 -0.13 -12.62
N HIS A 208 -6.23 -0.61 -11.38
CA HIS A 208 -5.30 -1.66 -11.00
C HIS A 208 -5.91 -2.56 -9.93
N THR A 209 -5.51 -3.83 -9.89
CA THR A 209 -5.92 -4.75 -8.84
C THR A 209 -4.99 -4.73 -7.65
N ARG A 210 -5.55 -4.96 -6.47
CA ARG A 210 -4.79 -5.21 -5.25
C ARG A 210 -5.51 -6.24 -4.40
N VAL A 211 -4.76 -7.13 -3.76
CA VAL A 211 -5.30 -8.00 -2.70
C VAL A 211 -5.67 -7.15 -1.50
N MET A 212 -6.91 -7.29 -1.06
CA MET A 212 -7.47 -6.51 0.04
C MET A 212 -7.08 -7.13 1.38
N THR A 213 -6.87 -6.27 2.38
CA THR A 213 -6.57 -6.67 3.76
C THR A 213 -7.71 -6.22 4.68
N PRO A 214 -7.73 -6.65 5.95
CA PRO A 214 -8.72 -6.15 6.92
C PRO A 214 -8.81 -4.62 7.03
N ASP A 215 -7.72 -3.89 6.75
CA ASP A 215 -7.71 -2.42 6.74
C ASP A 215 -8.54 -1.79 5.60
N ASP A 216 -8.94 -2.60 4.61
CA ASP A 216 -9.80 -2.15 3.51
C ASP A 216 -11.29 -2.33 3.83
N ALA A 217 -11.64 -2.81 5.03
CA ALA A 217 -13.01 -3.15 5.40
C ALA A 217 -14.00 -1.99 5.26
N GLY A 218 -13.58 -0.75 5.56
CA GLY A 218 -14.41 0.43 5.38
C GLY A 218 -14.80 0.66 3.91
N GLU A 219 -13.84 0.53 2.98
CA GLU A 219 -14.05 0.68 1.54
C GLU A 219 -14.96 -0.42 0.99
N VAL A 220 -14.74 -1.66 1.45
CA VAL A 220 -15.58 -2.80 1.11
C VAL A 220 -17.01 -2.64 1.60
N THR A 221 -17.19 -2.15 2.83
CA THR A 221 -18.51 -1.93 3.40
C THR A 221 -19.29 -0.94 2.54
N VAL A 222 -18.68 0.18 2.15
CA VAL A 222 -19.29 1.17 1.25
C VAL A 222 -19.61 0.55 -0.11
N LEU A 223 -18.66 -0.17 -0.72
CA LEU A 223 -18.88 -0.85 -2.00
C LEU A 223 -20.08 -1.80 -1.94
N GLN A 224 -20.16 -2.61 -0.89
CA GLN A 224 -21.26 -3.56 -0.68
C GLN A 224 -22.60 -2.85 -0.52
N ARG A 225 -22.66 -1.75 0.25
CA ARG A 225 -23.89 -0.95 0.35
C ARG A 225 -24.31 -0.41 -1.00
N CYS A 226 -23.38 0.11 -1.80
CA CYS A 226 -23.70 0.61 -3.14
C CYS A 226 -24.15 -0.49 -4.10
N CYS A 227 -23.56 -1.70 -4.03
CA CYS A 227 -23.80 -2.74 -5.02
C CYS A 227 -25.08 -3.56 -4.77
N TRP A 228 -25.51 -3.69 -3.51
CA TRP A 228 -26.67 -4.50 -3.11
C TRP A 228 -27.97 -3.71 -2.90
N VAL A 229 -27.96 -2.38 -3.05
CA VAL A 229 -29.18 -1.57 -2.91
C VAL A 229 -30.22 -1.92 -3.97
N ASP A 230 -29.83 -2.12 -5.23
CA ASP A 230 -30.79 -2.48 -6.28
C ASP A 230 -31.44 -3.83 -5.99
N GLU A 231 -30.65 -4.82 -5.53
CA GLU A 231 -31.18 -6.14 -5.12
C GLU A 231 -32.15 -6.02 -3.94
N ALA A 232 -31.87 -5.13 -2.97
CA ALA A 232 -32.79 -4.88 -1.87
C ALA A 232 -34.08 -4.20 -2.30
N VAL A 233 -34.01 -3.30 -3.29
CA VAL A 233 -35.20 -2.64 -3.86
C VAL A 233 -36.03 -3.65 -4.65
N ASP A 234 -35.39 -4.47 -5.49
CA ASP A 234 -36.05 -5.47 -6.31
C ASP A 234 -36.76 -6.54 -5.45
N ASN A 235 -36.17 -6.88 -4.30
CA ASN A 235 -36.71 -7.89 -3.38
C ASN A 235 -37.53 -7.29 -2.21
N ASP A 236 -37.76 -5.97 -2.19
CA ASP A 236 -38.41 -5.23 -1.08
C ASP A 236 -37.89 -5.62 0.32
N SER A 237 -36.57 -5.78 0.45
CA SER A 237 -35.95 -6.32 1.65
C SER A 237 -34.53 -5.82 1.90
N LEU A 238 -34.31 -5.24 3.08
CA LEU A 238 -32.99 -4.91 3.61
C LEU A 238 -32.36 -6.09 4.38
N ALA A 239 -32.90 -7.31 4.25
CA ALA A 239 -32.41 -8.51 4.93
C ALA A 239 -31.22 -9.19 4.25
N LEU A 240 -30.45 -8.43 3.46
CA LEU A 240 -29.27 -8.91 2.77
C LEU A 240 -28.04 -8.74 3.67
N ALA A 241 -27.23 -9.80 3.84
CA ALA A 241 -26.01 -9.75 4.64
C ALA A 241 -25.07 -8.57 4.28
N PRO A 242 -24.80 -8.28 2.98
CA PRO A 242 -23.99 -7.10 2.60
C PRO A 242 -24.56 -5.76 3.09
N LEU A 243 -25.86 -5.70 3.37
CA LEU A 243 -26.57 -4.54 3.92
C LEU A 243 -26.75 -4.59 5.44
N ARG A 244 -26.15 -5.56 6.15
CA ARG A 244 -26.22 -5.63 7.62
C ARG A 244 -24.87 -5.78 8.29
N GLU A 245 -23.89 -6.37 7.61
CA GLU A 245 -22.54 -6.51 8.13
C GLU A 245 -21.94 -5.15 8.53
N SER A 246 -21.32 -5.16 9.70
CA SER A 246 -20.47 -4.12 10.26
C SER A 246 -19.08 -4.13 9.62
N VAL A 247 -18.33 -3.04 9.81
CA VAL A 247 -16.94 -2.95 9.35
C VAL A 247 -16.07 -4.05 9.96
N ASP A 248 -16.30 -4.42 11.22
CA ASP A 248 -15.54 -5.47 11.90
C ASP A 248 -15.85 -6.86 11.34
N GLU A 249 -17.12 -7.16 11.05
CA GLU A 249 -17.49 -8.41 10.37
C GLU A 249 -16.87 -8.49 8.98
N VAL A 250 -16.82 -7.36 8.27
CA VAL A 250 -16.12 -7.24 6.98
C VAL A 250 -14.63 -7.51 7.10
N ALA A 251 -13.97 -6.90 8.08
CA ALA A 251 -12.56 -7.15 8.38
C ALA A 251 -12.31 -8.64 8.69
N CYS A 252 -13.18 -9.27 9.50
CA CYS A 252 -13.07 -10.68 9.87
C CYS A 252 -13.20 -11.66 8.70
N TRP A 253 -13.99 -11.37 7.67
CA TRP A 253 -14.03 -12.24 6.49
C TRP A 253 -12.98 -11.86 5.44
N LEU A 254 -12.50 -10.62 5.38
CA LEU A 254 -11.34 -10.24 4.54
C LEU A 254 -10.06 -11.00 4.95
N ASP A 255 -9.92 -11.36 6.22
CA ASP A 255 -8.82 -12.21 6.71
C ASP A 255 -8.98 -13.69 6.28
N ARG A 256 -10.22 -14.15 6.09
CA ARG A 256 -10.54 -15.56 5.78
C ARG A 256 -10.74 -15.84 4.29
N TRP A 257 -10.93 -14.79 3.48
CA TRP A 257 -11.16 -14.86 2.05
C TRP A 257 -10.09 -14.09 1.31
N THR A 258 -9.52 -14.68 0.26
CA THR A 258 -8.67 -13.92 -0.65
C THR A 258 -9.58 -13.01 -1.48
N THR A 259 -9.46 -11.70 -1.27
CA THR A 259 -10.32 -10.72 -1.93
C THR A 259 -9.48 -9.82 -2.83
N THR A 260 -9.82 -9.78 -4.11
CA THR A 260 -9.18 -8.92 -5.11
C THR A 260 -10.05 -7.70 -5.33
N GLY A 261 -9.55 -6.53 -4.97
CA GLY A 261 -10.18 -5.25 -5.24
C GLY A 261 -9.64 -4.63 -6.53
N LEU A 262 -10.50 -3.97 -7.30
CA LEU A 262 -10.14 -3.16 -8.45
C LEU A 262 -10.27 -1.68 -8.06
N TRP A 263 -9.17 -0.94 -8.18
CA TRP A 263 -9.05 0.44 -7.75
C TRP A 263 -8.81 1.36 -8.92
N ARG A 264 -9.37 2.58 -8.91
CA ARG A 264 -9.11 3.62 -9.90
C ARG A 264 -8.95 4.97 -9.21
N GLY A 265 -7.78 5.58 -9.32
CA GLY A 265 -7.50 6.88 -8.69
C GLY A 265 -7.70 6.89 -7.17
N GLY A 266 -7.48 5.75 -6.50
CA GLY A 266 -7.70 5.58 -5.06
C GLY A 266 -9.13 5.22 -4.65
N ARG A 267 -10.07 5.13 -5.59
CA ARG A 267 -11.44 4.66 -5.35
C ARG A 267 -11.54 3.17 -5.61
N LEU A 268 -12.11 2.40 -4.69
CA LEU A 268 -12.51 1.01 -4.93
C LEU A 268 -13.74 1.00 -5.85
N ILE A 269 -13.61 0.42 -7.05
CA ILE A 269 -14.68 0.39 -8.06
C ILE A 269 -15.29 -0.99 -8.24
N ALA A 270 -14.59 -2.05 -7.86
CA ALA A 270 -15.11 -3.40 -7.89
C ALA A 270 -14.32 -4.33 -6.97
N MET A 271 -14.88 -5.48 -6.63
CA MET A 271 -14.16 -6.54 -5.94
C MET A 271 -14.70 -7.92 -6.34
N VAL A 272 -13.89 -8.94 -6.11
CA VAL A 272 -14.30 -10.35 -6.12
C VAL A 272 -13.59 -11.05 -4.98
N ARG A 273 -14.28 -11.94 -4.26
CA ARG A 273 -13.65 -12.77 -3.23
C ARG A 273 -13.67 -14.23 -3.61
N VAL A 274 -12.58 -14.92 -3.31
CA VAL A 274 -12.41 -16.34 -3.58
C VAL A 274 -11.95 -17.08 -2.34
N ARG A 275 -12.35 -18.35 -2.25
CA ARG A 275 -11.89 -19.29 -1.22
C ARG A 275 -11.71 -20.66 -1.84
N ARG A 276 -10.68 -21.38 -1.43
CA ARG A 276 -10.45 -22.77 -1.83
C ARG A 276 -10.83 -23.72 -0.70
N GLU A 277 -11.59 -24.76 -1.03
CA GLU A 277 -11.99 -25.83 -0.13
C GLU A 277 -11.64 -27.16 -0.80
N GLY A 278 -10.46 -27.70 -0.51
CA GLY A 278 -9.94 -28.88 -1.20
C GLY A 278 -9.76 -28.60 -2.70
N ARG A 279 -10.44 -29.38 -3.55
CA ARG A 279 -10.42 -29.25 -5.02
C ARG A 279 -11.56 -28.37 -5.56
N ILE A 280 -12.33 -27.71 -4.70
CA ILE A 280 -13.42 -26.82 -5.08
C ILE A 280 -13.00 -25.38 -4.80
N GLY A 281 -13.04 -24.55 -5.84
CA GLY A 281 -12.92 -23.10 -5.73
C GLY A 281 -14.30 -22.47 -5.53
N ARG A 282 -14.44 -21.57 -4.57
CA ARG A 282 -15.68 -20.81 -4.35
C ARG A 282 -15.45 -19.35 -4.70
N ILE A 283 -16.29 -18.83 -5.58
CA ILE A 283 -16.37 -17.40 -5.84
C ILE A 283 -17.54 -16.84 -5.03
N GLY A 284 -17.21 -15.98 -4.09
CA GLY A 284 -18.19 -15.19 -3.35
C GLY A 284 -18.23 -13.76 -3.88
N ARG A 285 -19.34 -13.06 -3.62
CA ARG A 285 -19.54 -11.60 -3.78
C ARG A 285 -18.66 -10.95 -4.85
N LEU A 286 -19.14 -11.02 -6.08
CA LEU A 286 -18.66 -10.20 -7.18
C LEU A 286 -19.42 -8.87 -7.16
N ALA A 287 -18.71 -7.75 -7.00
CA ALA A 287 -19.33 -6.43 -6.84
C ALA A 287 -18.70 -5.43 -7.81
N VAL A 288 -19.53 -4.60 -8.46
CA VAL A 288 -19.11 -3.50 -9.32
C VAL A 288 -19.98 -2.30 -9.02
N VAL A 289 -19.35 -1.15 -8.72
CA VAL A 289 -20.07 0.09 -8.40
C VAL A 289 -21.07 0.45 -9.50
N PRO A 290 -22.27 0.97 -9.15
CA PRO A 290 -23.33 1.20 -10.12
C PRO A 290 -22.92 2.02 -11.36
N ASP A 291 -22.13 3.08 -11.16
CA ASP A 291 -21.66 4.00 -12.20
C ASP A 291 -20.61 3.41 -13.16
N MET A 292 -20.09 2.21 -12.86
CA MET A 292 -19.09 1.52 -13.70
C MET A 292 -19.62 0.21 -14.30
N ARG A 293 -20.92 -0.06 -14.15
CA ARG A 293 -21.57 -1.24 -14.75
C ARG A 293 -21.60 -1.12 -16.27
N GLY A 294 -21.56 -2.27 -16.96
CA GLY A 294 -21.54 -2.31 -18.43
C GLY A 294 -20.14 -2.16 -19.05
N ALA A 295 -19.13 -1.73 -18.28
CA ALA A 295 -17.74 -1.59 -18.74
C ALA A 295 -16.94 -2.91 -18.78
N GLY A 296 -17.60 -4.08 -18.78
CA GLY A 296 -16.93 -5.39 -18.80
C GLY A 296 -16.20 -5.80 -17.50
N ILE A 297 -16.15 -4.94 -16.47
CA ILE A 297 -15.41 -5.18 -15.21
C ILE A 297 -15.80 -6.49 -14.53
N GLY A 298 -17.11 -6.78 -14.41
CA GLY A 298 -17.59 -8.00 -13.74
C GLY A 298 -17.09 -9.28 -14.42
N ARG A 299 -17.14 -9.32 -15.76
CA ARG A 299 -16.61 -10.43 -16.56
C ARG A 299 -15.10 -10.57 -16.38
N TRP A 300 -14.38 -9.45 -16.40
CA TRP A 300 -12.94 -9.44 -16.22
C TRP A 300 -12.51 -9.96 -14.84
N LEU A 301 -13.17 -9.50 -13.76
CA LEU A 301 -12.91 -9.97 -12.40
C LEU A 301 -13.27 -11.45 -12.22
N LEU A 302 -14.35 -11.91 -12.86
CA LEU A 302 -14.72 -13.32 -12.82
C LEU A 302 -13.63 -14.20 -13.43
N ARG A 303 -13.13 -13.87 -14.62
CA ARG A 303 -12.01 -14.58 -15.25
C ARG A 303 -10.72 -14.53 -14.43
N ARG A 304 -10.45 -13.39 -13.79
CA ARG A 304 -9.32 -13.23 -12.86
C ARG A 304 -9.46 -14.20 -11.68
N ALA A 305 -10.63 -14.24 -11.06
CA ALA A 305 -10.94 -15.14 -9.96
C ALA A 305 -10.84 -16.62 -10.36
N GLU A 306 -11.26 -16.97 -11.57
CA GLU A 306 -11.06 -18.31 -12.13
C GLU A 306 -9.57 -18.64 -12.30
N GLY A 307 -8.76 -17.70 -12.83
CA GLY A 307 -7.31 -17.88 -12.95
C GLY A 307 -6.62 -18.05 -11.60
N ASP A 308 -7.02 -17.28 -10.59
CA ASP A 308 -6.48 -17.38 -9.22
C ASP A 308 -6.86 -18.72 -8.56
N LEU A 309 -8.08 -19.22 -8.82
CA LEU A 309 -8.54 -20.50 -8.28
C LEU A 309 -8.03 -21.71 -9.09
N GLY A 310 -7.77 -21.54 -10.38
CA GLY A 310 -7.61 -22.61 -11.36
C GLY A 310 -6.52 -23.64 -11.03
N ALA A 311 -5.41 -23.19 -10.46
CA ALA A 311 -4.34 -24.08 -10.02
C ALA A 311 -4.78 -24.94 -8.83
N GLY A 312 -5.06 -26.23 -9.07
CA GLY A 312 -5.43 -27.20 -8.03
C GLY A 312 -6.92 -27.29 -7.69
N CYS A 313 -7.81 -26.69 -8.49
CA CYS A 313 -9.26 -26.90 -8.40
C CYS A 313 -9.79 -27.66 -9.61
N ASP A 314 -10.73 -28.59 -9.40
CA ASP A 314 -11.46 -29.29 -10.48
C ASP A 314 -12.74 -28.56 -10.87
N ARG A 315 -13.24 -27.72 -9.96
CA ARG A 315 -14.55 -27.09 -10.08
C ARG A 315 -14.54 -25.75 -9.38
N ILE A 316 -15.26 -24.80 -9.97
CA ILE A 316 -15.58 -23.52 -9.37
C ILE A 316 -17.08 -23.45 -9.12
N GLU A 317 -17.48 -22.97 -7.95
CA GLU A 317 -18.86 -22.80 -7.52
C GLU A 317 -19.13 -21.36 -7.11
N LEU A 318 -20.35 -20.87 -7.37
CA LEU A 318 -20.84 -19.57 -6.93
C LEU A 318 -22.35 -19.60 -6.71
N SER A 319 -22.87 -18.58 -6.04
CA SER A 319 -24.31 -18.39 -5.86
C SER A 319 -24.73 -16.94 -6.09
N THR A 320 -25.99 -16.75 -6.50
CA THR A 320 -26.63 -15.45 -6.70
C THR A 320 -28.13 -15.56 -6.45
N GLY A 321 -28.80 -14.46 -6.09
CA GLY A 321 -30.26 -14.48 -5.94
C GLY A 321 -30.98 -14.85 -7.25
N ALA A 322 -32.08 -15.59 -7.16
CA ALA A 322 -32.87 -16.07 -8.29
C ALA A 322 -33.43 -14.94 -9.16
N GLY A 323 -33.77 -13.80 -8.54
CA GLY A 323 -34.18 -12.57 -9.24
C GLY A 323 -33.06 -11.87 -10.03
N SER A 324 -31.79 -12.25 -9.84
CA SER A 324 -30.63 -11.58 -10.46
C SER A 324 -30.37 -12.03 -11.89
N ALA A 325 -31.33 -11.85 -12.81
CA ALA A 325 -31.24 -12.28 -14.21
C ALA A 325 -29.95 -11.83 -14.90
N ARG A 326 -29.47 -10.61 -14.60
CA ARG A 326 -28.20 -10.07 -15.12
C ARG A 326 -26.98 -10.86 -14.66
N ASN A 327 -26.93 -11.26 -13.39
CA ASN A 327 -25.81 -12.04 -12.84
C ASN A 327 -25.83 -13.46 -13.42
N ILE A 328 -27.00 -14.09 -13.45
CA ILE A 328 -27.19 -15.42 -14.04
C ILE A 328 -26.75 -15.43 -15.50
N GLY A 329 -27.16 -14.43 -16.29
CA GLY A 329 -26.74 -14.26 -17.68
C GLY A 329 -25.22 -14.09 -17.83
N LEU A 330 -24.59 -13.28 -16.97
CA LEU A 330 -23.12 -13.14 -16.95
C LEU A 330 -22.43 -14.49 -16.70
N TYR A 331 -22.81 -15.20 -15.64
CA TYR A 331 -22.19 -16.47 -15.25
C TYR A 331 -22.35 -17.54 -16.34
N ARG A 332 -23.55 -17.69 -16.91
CA ARG A 332 -23.79 -18.64 -18.02
C ARG A 332 -22.95 -18.31 -19.25
N SER A 333 -22.79 -17.02 -19.56
CA SER A 333 -21.94 -16.59 -20.68
C SER A 333 -20.43 -16.86 -20.47
N GLU A 334 -20.02 -17.16 -19.23
CA GLU A 334 -18.66 -17.55 -18.86
C GLU A 334 -18.53 -19.06 -18.59
N GLY A 335 -19.56 -19.85 -18.94
CA GLY A 335 -19.52 -21.31 -18.89
C GLY A 335 -19.99 -21.94 -17.57
N PHE A 336 -20.57 -21.16 -16.66
CA PHE A 336 -21.22 -21.72 -15.47
C PHE A 336 -22.59 -22.31 -15.83
N VAL A 337 -22.90 -23.46 -15.24
CA VAL A 337 -24.17 -24.17 -15.38
C VAL A 337 -24.91 -24.10 -14.04
N ILE A 338 -26.24 -24.02 -14.07
CA ILE A 338 -27.06 -24.05 -12.87
C ILE A 338 -27.08 -25.49 -12.33
N ASP A 339 -26.68 -25.65 -11.08
CA ASP A 339 -26.68 -26.95 -10.39
C ASP A 339 -27.96 -27.15 -9.58
N ALA A 340 -28.42 -26.10 -8.88
CA ALA A 340 -29.59 -26.12 -8.02
C ALA A 340 -30.20 -24.70 -7.86
N GLU A 341 -31.47 -24.67 -7.46
CA GLU A 341 -32.18 -23.45 -7.07
C GLU A 341 -32.94 -23.75 -5.76
N GLU A 342 -32.57 -23.08 -4.68
CA GLU A 342 -33.07 -23.31 -3.31
C GLU A 342 -33.27 -21.96 -2.62
N ASP A 343 -34.40 -21.76 -1.92
CA ASP A 343 -34.68 -20.56 -1.11
C ASP A 343 -34.36 -19.22 -1.81
N GLU A 344 -34.81 -19.05 -3.06
CA GLU A 344 -34.55 -17.87 -3.90
C GLU A 344 -33.06 -17.63 -4.22
N VAL A 345 -32.21 -18.65 -4.09
CA VAL A 345 -30.80 -18.63 -4.45
C VAL A 345 -30.51 -19.65 -5.55
N VAL A 346 -29.83 -19.21 -6.60
CA VAL A 346 -29.36 -20.07 -7.70
C VAL A 346 -27.89 -20.39 -7.45
N HIS A 347 -27.59 -21.69 -7.40
CA HIS A 347 -26.24 -22.24 -7.30
C HIS A 347 -25.73 -22.62 -8.69
N LEU A 348 -24.54 -22.13 -9.05
CA LEU A 348 -23.92 -22.42 -10.33
C LEU A 348 -22.51 -22.98 -10.17
N GLY A 349 -22.13 -23.87 -11.07
CA GLY A 349 -20.82 -24.49 -11.10
C GLY A 349 -20.20 -24.57 -12.49
N LYS A 350 -18.88 -24.62 -12.52
CA LYS A 350 -18.06 -24.73 -13.73
C LYS A 350 -16.94 -25.72 -13.48
N ALA A 351 -16.86 -26.77 -14.30
CA ALA A 351 -15.72 -27.68 -14.28
C ALA A 351 -14.48 -26.98 -14.87
N LEU A 352 -13.34 -27.15 -14.22
CA LEU A 352 -12.05 -26.73 -14.71
C LEU A 352 -11.37 -27.90 -15.44
N PRO A 353 -10.58 -27.65 -16.48
CA PRO A 353 -9.72 -28.69 -17.04
C PRO A 353 -8.75 -29.12 -15.93
N GLY A 354 -8.88 -30.35 -15.42
CA GLY A 354 -7.94 -30.87 -14.44
C GLY A 354 -6.52 -30.85 -15.01
N ASP A 355 -5.51 -30.64 -14.15
CA ASP A 355 -4.12 -30.86 -14.52
C ASP A 355 -3.99 -32.28 -15.06
N LEU A 356 -3.94 -32.43 -16.39
CA LEU A 356 -3.58 -33.69 -17.01
C LEU A 356 -2.16 -34.01 -16.52
N PRO A 357 -1.90 -35.16 -15.88
CA PRO A 357 -0.55 -35.56 -15.58
C PRO A 357 0.21 -35.60 -16.89
N THR A 358 1.26 -34.77 -17.01
CA THR A 358 2.23 -34.86 -18.11
C THR A 358 2.72 -36.30 -18.14
N THR A 359 2.25 -37.05 -19.13
CA THR A 359 2.70 -38.42 -19.36
C THR A 359 4.21 -38.35 -19.55
N PRO A 360 5.03 -39.08 -18.75
CA PRO A 360 6.45 -39.12 -19.03
C PRO A 360 6.61 -39.67 -20.44
N ALA A 361 7.30 -38.92 -21.29
CA ALA A 361 7.69 -39.41 -22.60
C ALA A 361 8.40 -40.75 -22.40
N LEU A 362 7.77 -41.83 -22.85
CA LEU A 362 8.43 -43.11 -23.01
C LEU A 362 9.62 -42.86 -23.94
N GLY A 363 10.83 -42.92 -23.37
CA GLY A 363 12.05 -42.92 -24.14
C GLY A 363 12.03 -44.10 -25.10
N VAL A 364 12.07 -43.79 -26.39
CA VAL A 364 12.33 -44.75 -27.46
C VAL A 364 13.65 -44.32 -28.09
N GLY A 365 14.65 -45.21 -28.04
CA GLY A 365 15.92 -45.08 -28.76
C GLY A 365 17.13 -45.05 -27.86
#